data_AF-A0A3B8W866-F1
#
_entry.id   AF-A0A3B8W866-F1
#
_cell.length_a   1.000
_cell.length_b   1.000
_cell.length_c   1.000
_cell.angle_alpha   90.00
_cell.angle_beta   90.00
_cell.angle_gamma   90.00
#
_symmetry.space_group_name_H-M   'P 1'
#
loop_
_entity.id
_entity.type
_entity.pdbx_description
1 polymer ?
#
loop_
_entity_poly.entity_id
_entity_poly.type
_entity_poly.pdbx_seq_one_letter_code
_entity_poly.pdbx_strand_id
1 'polypeptide(L)'
;MNTHRMIGILGFLAVLAFSVGWGFFAHPRINRLAVFTLPTPMVRFYKKNIQYLAEASVNPDRRRYAVVGEAPRHYIDLDAYGDSAAWTLPRYWNQAVERISEDTLQTHGILPWHVYRMYLQLRDAFLVRDPAKILRLSAELGHYVADAHVPLHTTRNYNGQFSGQEGIHAFWESRLPELFAEEYDFFVGAAAYEPQVQGRIWRVVAHSHALVDSVLRLEKQLSERHPTSRFSFETRGKQTVKVYSLHYSREYHRALRGMVERQMRGSIKTTADLWYSAWIDGGQPDLNALLIYNPTEEEIRQREEELKLWKQRSQVVRDHEADN
;
A
#
# COMPACT_ATOMS: atom_id res chain seq x y z
N MET A 1 14.68 28.40 -55.56
CA MET A 1 15.53 27.38 -54.90
C MET A 1 15.37 27.50 -53.40
N ASN A 2 14.73 26.47 -52.83
CA ASN A 2 14.67 26.00 -51.44
C ASN A 2 14.41 27.00 -50.30
N THR A 3 13.13 27.11 -49.97
CA THR A 3 12.58 27.41 -48.64
C THR A 3 12.74 26.20 -47.71
N HIS A 4 13.54 26.32 -46.66
CA HIS A 4 13.53 25.35 -45.55
C HIS A 4 12.65 25.88 -44.42
N ARG A 5 11.39 25.42 -44.38
CA ARG A 5 10.52 25.53 -43.20
C ARG A 5 10.91 24.42 -42.22
N MET A 6 11.53 24.76 -41.10
CA MET A 6 11.63 23.88 -39.94
C MET A 6 10.23 23.74 -39.33
N ILE A 7 9.60 22.59 -39.55
CA ILE A 7 8.42 22.18 -38.79
C ILE A 7 8.93 21.63 -37.46
N GLY A 8 8.85 22.46 -36.41
CA GLY A 8 9.04 22.01 -35.04
C GLY A 8 7.89 21.07 -34.68
N ILE A 9 8.17 19.78 -34.59
CA ILE A 9 7.24 18.80 -34.03
C ILE A 9 7.26 19.02 -32.51
N LEU A 10 6.30 19.79 -32.00
CA LEU A 10 5.98 19.83 -30.58
C LEU A 10 5.50 18.43 -30.20
N GLY A 11 6.37 17.66 -29.54
CA GLY A 11 6.02 16.36 -28.96
C GLY A 11 4.98 16.58 -27.87
N PHE A 12 3.72 16.32 -28.20
CA PHE A 12 2.63 16.27 -27.22
C PHE A 12 2.84 15.02 -26.37
N LEU A 13 3.36 15.20 -25.15
CA LEU A 13 3.43 14.17 -24.12
C LEU A 13 1.99 13.82 -23.72
N ALA A 14 1.40 12.86 -24.44
CA ALA A 14 0.15 12.24 -24.06
C ALA A 14 0.40 11.42 -22.78
N VAL A 15 0.11 12.03 -21.63
CA VAL A 15 -0.06 11.30 -20.37
C VAL A 15 -1.30 10.44 -20.54
N LEU A 16 -1.10 9.18 -20.94
CA LEU A 16 -2.12 8.15 -20.87
C LEU A 16 -2.44 7.92 -19.39
N ALA A 17 -3.51 8.55 -18.92
CA ALA A 17 -4.12 8.26 -17.63
C ALA A 17 -4.74 6.85 -17.70
N PHE A 18 -3.91 5.83 -17.47
CA PHE A 18 -4.40 4.52 -17.09
C PHE A 18 -4.97 4.65 -15.68
N SER A 19 -6.22 4.29 -15.49
CA SER A 19 -6.83 4.14 -14.17
C SER A 19 -6.19 2.93 -13.53
N VAL A 20 -5.24 3.17 -12.65
CA VAL A 20 -4.51 2.13 -11.95
C VAL A 20 -5.23 1.89 -10.62
N GLY A 21 -5.49 0.63 -10.26
CA GLY A 21 -6.21 0.25 -9.03
C GLY A 21 -5.61 0.85 -7.75
N TRP A 22 -6.24 0.63 -6.60
CA TRP A 22 -5.97 1.37 -5.35
C TRP A 22 -4.51 1.48 -4.92
N GLY A 23 -3.69 0.46 -5.19
CA GLY A 23 -2.23 0.50 -5.10
C GLY A 23 -1.68 1.89 -5.46
N PHE A 24 -2.21 2.46 -6.54
CA PHE A 24 -1.73 3.69 -7.15
C PHE A 24 -2.46 4.97 -6.78
N PHE A 25 -3.59 4.90 -6.05
CA PHE A 25 -4.24 6.08 -5.49
C PHE A 25 -3.92 6.24 -4.00
N ALA A 26 -4.18 5.20 -3.20
CA ALA A 26 -4.10 5.28 -1.75
C ALA A 26 -2.66 5.30 -1.25
N HIS A 27 -1.77 4.42 -1.72
CA HIS A 27 -0.39 4.36 -1.21
C HIS A 27 0.41 5.64 -1.47
N PRO A 28 0.36 6.27 -2.66
CA PRO A 28 1.03 7.54 -2.89
C PRO A 28 0.49 8.64 -1.98
N ARG A 29 -0.83 8.68 -1.75
CA ARG A 29 -1.47 9.66 -0.86
C ARG A 29 -1.07 9.44 0.59
N ILE A 30 -1.08 8.20 1.08
CA ILE A 30 -0.67 7.82 2.44
C ILE A 30 0.79 8.24 2.69
N ASN A 31 1.71 7.86 1.80
CA ASN A 31 3.13 8.21 1.93
C ASN A 31 3.35 9.73 1.88
N ARG A 32 2.68 10.42 0.95
CA ARG A 32 2.74 11.89 0.85
C ARG A 32 2.26 12.55 2.15
N LEU A 33 1.15 12.09 2.72
CA LEU A 33 0.58 12.64 3.95
C LEU A 33 1.44 12.34 5.17
N ALA A 34 2.06 11.15 5.24
CA ALA A 34 2.97 10.78 6.31
C ALA A 34 4.16 11.75 6.42
N VAL A 35 4.68 12.27 5.29
CA VAL A 35 5.75 13.27 5.30
C VAL A 35 5.39 14.52 6.12
N PHE A 36 4.14 14.98 6.06
CA PHE A 36 3.73 16.20 6.77
C PHE A 36 3.56 16.00 8.28
N THR A 37 3.62 14.77 8.78
CA THR A 37 3.55 14.46 10.21
C THR A 37 4.93 14.36 10.86
N LEU A 38 6.00 14.34 10.06
CA LEU A 38 7.37 14.18 10.55
C LEU A 38 7.87 15.43 11.28
N PRO A 39 8.76 15.28 12.28
CA PRO A 39 9.32 16.41 13.01
C PRO A 39 10.29 17.22 12.16
N THR A 40 10.59 18.44 12.60
CA THR A 40 11.46 19.40 11.89
C THR A 40 12.80 18.83 11.41
N PRO A 41 13.54 18.01 12.18
CA PRO A 41 14.81 17.42 11.72
C PRO A 41 14.67 16.50 10.51
N MET A 42 13.49 15.89 10.30
CA MET A 42 13.26 14.96 9.19
C MET A 42 12.49 15.56 8.03
N VAL A 43 11.50 16.41 8.32
CA VAL A 43 10.52 16.86 7.32
C VAL A 43 11.18 17.56 6.13
N ARG A 44 12.32 18.24 6.30
CA ARG A 44 13.02 18.91 5.18
C ARG A 44 13.51 17.91 4.13
N PHE A 45 14.20 16.85 4.57
CA PHE A 45 14.71 15.80 3.69
C PHE A 45 13.57 15.04 3.00
N TYR A 46 12.54 14.66 3.76
CA TYR A 46 11.39 13.94 3.21
C TYR A 46 10.55 14.82 2.27
N LYS A 47 10.35 16.10 2.58
CA LYS A 47 9.60 17.02 1.72
C LYS A 47 10.33 17.31 0.41
N LYS A 48 11.67 17.43 0.42
CA LYS A 48 12.47 17.53 -0.83
C LYS A 48 12.20 16.34 -1.75
N ASN A 49 12.03 15.15 -1.19
CA ASN A 49 11.89 13.89 -1.93
C ASN A 49 10.45 13.35 -1.97
N ILE A 50 9.46 14.19 -1.65
CA ILE A 50 8.07 13.75 -1.46
C ILE A 50 7.45 13.11 -2.70
N GLN A 51 7.85 13.58 -3.89
CA GLN A 51 7.38 13.01 -5.16
C GLN A 51 7.86 11.56 -5.31
N TYR A 52 9.15 11.31 -5.08
CA TYR A 52 9.71 9.96 -5.12
C TYR A 52 9.06 9.05 -4.07
N LEU A 53 8.87 9.52 -2.84
CA LEU A 53 8.23 8.73 -1.78
C LEU A 53 6.79 8.31 -2.12
N ALA A 54 6.05 9.18 -2.81
CA ALA A 54 4.71 8.89 -3.28
C ALA A 54 4.73 7.94 -4.49
N GLU A 55 5.55 8.20 -5.50
CA GLU A 55 5.61 7.40 -6.73
C GLU A 55 6.23 6.00 -6.53
N ALA A 56 7.21 5.86 -5.65
CA ALA A 56 7.85 4.58 -5.36
C ALA A 56 7.01 3.71 -4.41
N SER A 57 5.97 4.27 -3.79
CA SER A 57 5.07 3.53 -2.89
C SER A 57 4.30 2.40 -3.58
N VAL A 58 4.19 2.40 -4.90
CA VAL A 58 3.52 1.36 -5.69
C VAL A 58 4.48 0.30 -6.23
N ASN A 59 5.78 0.46 -6.00
CA ASN A 59 6.77 -0.48 -6.54
C ASN A 59 6.59 -1.91 -6.00
N PRO A 60 6.22 -2.14 -4.73
CA PRO A 60 5.87 -3.48 -4.27
C PRO A 60 4.77 -4.16 -5.11
N ASP A 61 3.66 -3.48 -5.36
CA ASP A 61 2.58 -4.01 -6.21
C ASP A 61 3.06 -4.31 -7.63
N ARG A 62 3.93 -3.47 -8.18
CA ARG A 62 4.53 -3.70 -9.49
C ARG A 62 5.38 -4.97 -9.50
N ARG A 63 6.16 -5.20 -8.43
CA ARG A 63 7.02 -6.37 -8.27
C ARG A 63 6.23 -7.66 -8.04
N ARG A 64 5.02 -7.58 -7.46
CA ARG A 64 4.16 -8.75 -7.22
C ARG A 64 3.99 -9.65 -8.46
N TYR A 65 3.98 -9.07 -9.66
CA TYR A 65 3.79 -9.78 -10.94
C TYR A 65 5.11 -10.15 -11.65
N ALA A 66 6.27 -9.81 -11.09
CA ALA A 66 7.57 -9.95 -11.74
C ALA A 66 8.65 -10.60 -10.86
N VAL A 67 8.50 -10.57 -9.53
CA VAL A 67 9.49 -11.01 -8.55
C VAL A 67 8.94 -12.16 -7.72
N VAL A 68 9.60 -13.32 -7.80
CA VAL A 68 9.28 -14.51 -7.00
C VAL A 68 9.35 -14.16 -5.51
N GLY A 69 8.30 -14.52 -4.77
CA GLY A 69 8.22 -14.29 -3.33
C GLY A 69 7.85 -12.87 -2.92
N GLU A 70 7.49 -11.98 -3.87
CA GLU A 70 6.93 -10.67 -3.53
C GLU A 70 5.47 -10.78 -3.08
N ALA A 71 4.63 -11.52 -3.81
CA ALA A 71 3.20 -11.66 -3.52
C ALA A 71 2.84 -11.94 -2.04
N PRO A 72 3.47 -12.91 -1.34
CA PRO A 72 3.13 -13.18 0.05
C PRO A 72 3.49 -12.06 1.02
N ARG A 73 4.25 -11.04 0.60
CA ARG A 73 4.60 -9.88 1.45
C ARG A 73 3.46 -8.89 1.63
N HIS A 74 2.39 -9.00 0.85
CA HIS A 74 1.27 -8.06 0.84
C HIS A 74 0.11 -8.46 1.76
N TYR A 75 0.10 -9.69 2.27
CA TYR A 75 -1.04 -10.20 3.05
C TYR A 75 -0.61 -11.17 4.16
N ILE A 76 -1.56 -11.52 5.01
CA ILE A 76 -1.49 -12.66 5.92
C ILE A 76 -2.88 -13.27 6.09
N ASP A 77 -3.06 -14.52 5.68
CA ASP A 77 -4.32 -15.25 5.79
C ASP A 77 -4.49 -15.77 7.23
N LEU A 78 -4.91 -14.92 8.17
CA LEU A 78 -4.99 -15.29 9.60
C LEU A 78 -5.97 -16.43 9.86
N ASP A 79 -7.05 -16.49 9.08
CA ASP A 79 -8.06 -17.55 9.11
C ASP A 79 -7.53 -18.92 8.63
N ALA A 80 -6.34 -18.98 8.02
CA ALA A 80 -5.66 -20.25 7.75
C ALA A 80 -5.09 -20.91 9.02
N TYR A 81 -4.83 -20.12 10.07
CA TYR A 81 -4.18 -20.58 11.31
C TYR A 81 -5.16 -20.80 12.46
N GLY A 82 -6.47 -20.68 12.19
CA GLY A 82 -7.55 -20.86 13.15
C GLY A 82 -7.87 -19.62 13.98
N ASP A 83 -8.87 -19.77 14.86
CA ASP A 83 -9.33 -18.68 15.70
C ASP A 83 -8.21 -18.15 16.59
N SER A 84 -8.21 -16.84 16.82
CA SER A 84 -7.19 -16.14 17.61
C SER A 84 -5.77 -16.18 17.03
N ALA A 85 -5.56 -16.54 15.75
CA ALA A 85 -4.26 -16.49 15.09
C ALA A 85 -3.52 -15.16 15.28
N ALA A 86 -4.27 -14.05 15.24
CA ALA A 86 -3.76 -12.70 15.51
C ALA A 86 -3.07 -12.55 16.88
N TRP A 87 -3.36 -13.44 17.84
CA TRP A 87 -2.83 -13.43 19.21
C TRP A 87 -1.86 -14.59 19.49
N THR A 88 -1.99 -15.71 18.78
CA THR A 88 -1.25 -16.96 19.05
C THR A 88 -0.07 -17.19 18.12
N LEU A 89 -0.03 -16.54 16.94
CA LEU A 89 1.10 -16.66 16.02
C LEU A 89 2.37 -16.04 16.62
N PRO A 90 3.54 -16.69 16.46
CA PRO A 90 4.80 -16.12 16.94
C PRO A 90 5.09 -14.77 16.31
N ARG A 91 5.46 -13.80 17.15
CA ARG A 91 5.67 -12.43 16.69
C ARG A 91 6.92 -12.32 15.84
N TYR A 92 7.98 -13.06 16.13
CA TYR A 92 9.24 -12.97 15.39
C TYR A 92 9.35 -14.06 14.34
N TRP A 93 9.97 -13.73 13.21
CA TRP A 93 10.06 -14.62 12.03
C TRP A 93 10.68 -15.98 12.36
N ASN A 94 11.83 -16.00 13.03
CA ASN A 94 12.53 -17.25 13.35
C ASN A 94 11.67 -18.20 14.20
N GLN A 95 10.90 -17.64 15.15
CA GLN A 95 9.97 -18.42 15.98
C GLN A 95 8.77 -18.93 15.17
N ALA A 96 8.30 -18.14 14.20
CA ALA A 96 7.23 -18.56 13.30
C ALA A 96 7.69 -19.73 12.42
N VAL A 97 8.89 -19.64 11.83
CA VAL A 97 9.48 -20.69 10.98
C VAL A 97 9.68 -21.98 11.77
N GLU A 98 10.21 -21.90 13.00
CA GLU A 98 10.41 -23.06 13.87
C GLU A 98 9.09 -23.79 14.18
N ARG A 99 7.97 -23.05 14.27
CA ARG A 99 6.66 -23.62 14.64
C ARG A 99 5.84 -24.11 13.44
N ILE A 100 5.93 -23.47 12.28
CA ILE A 100 4.95 -23.63 11.18
C ILE A 100 5.62 -24.02 9.84
N SER A 101 6.95 -23.93 9.72
CA SER A 101 7.75 -23.99 8.48
C SER A 101 7.63 -22.74 7.59
N GLU A 102 8.72 -22.41 6.90
CA GLU A 102 8.79 -21.26 6.01
C GLU A 102 7.84 -21.38 4.80
N ASP A 103 7.77 -22.55 4.16
CA ASP A 103 6.91 -22.75 2.98
C ASP A 103 5.43 -22.52 3.29
N THR A 104 4.98 -22.96 4.46
CA THR A 104 3.59 -22.75 4.91
C THR A 104 3.34 -21.27 5.20
N LEU A 105 4.27 -20.58 5.86
CA LEU A 105 4.17 -19.14 6.11
C LEU A 105 4.12 -18.35 4.80
N GLN A 106 4.96 -18.69 3.81
CA GLN A 106 4.95 -18.06 2.49
C GLN A 106 3.62 -18.31 1.77
N THR A 107 3.04 -19.50 1.87
CA THR A 107 1.75 -19.83 1.25
C THR A 107 0.60 -18.97 1.79
N HIS A 108 0.63 -18.69 3.09
CA HIS A 108 -0.42 -17.93 3.79
C HIS A 108 -0.06 -16.46 4.04
N GLY A 109 1.01 -15.98 3.44
CA GLY A 109 1.42 -14.58 3.54
C GLY A 109 2.19 -14.25 4.82
N ILE A 110 3.14 -13.32 4.65
CA ILE A 110 4.17 -12.98 5.63
C ILE A 110 4.21 -11.49 5.97
N LEU A 111 3.18 -10.72 5.58
CA LEU A 111 3.11 -9.27 5.73
C LEU A 111 3.63 -8.71 7.08
N PRO A 112 3.15 -9.16 8.27
CA PRO A 112 3.61 -8.57 9.53
C PRO A 112 5.10 -8.75 9.79
N TRP A 113 5.68 -9.90 9.39
CA TRP A 113 7.11 -10.12 9.53
C TRP A 113 7.91 -9.34 8.49
N HIS A 114 7.37 -9.17 7.28
CA HIS A 114 8.02 -8.38 6.24
C HIS A 114 8.06 -6.88 6.57
N VAL A 115 6.97 -6.31 7.10
CA VAL A 115 6.96 -4.91 7.58
C VAL A 115 8.05 -4.67 8.62
N TYR A 116 8.25 -5.61 9.55
CA TYR A 116 9.31 -5.51 10.56
C TYR A 116 10.71 -5.59 9.97
N ARG A 117 10.91 -6.51 9.03
CA ARG A 117 12.19 -6.64 8.32
C ARG A 117 12.52 -5.35 7.57
N MET A 118 11.55 -4.77 6.88
CA MET A 118 11.68 -3.48 6.18
C MET A 118 12.01 -2.34 7.15
N TYR A 119 11.38 -2.33 8.32
CA TYR A 119 11.70 -1.37 9.38
C TYR A 119 13.15 -1.49 9.85
N LEU A 120 13.65 -2.71 10.11
CA LEU A 120 15.05 -2.94 10.51
C LEU A 120 16.02 -2.48 9.42
N GLN A 121 15.71 -2.75 8.15
CA GLN A 121 16.51 -2.27 7.03
C GLN A 121 16.53 -0.75 6.93
N LEU A 122 15.39 -0.09 7.17
CA LEU A 122 15.31 1.37 7.17
C LEU A 122 16.14 1.98 8.31
N ARG A 123 16.07 1.38 9.51
CA ARG A 123 16.93 1.75 10.65
C ARG A 123 18.40 1.66 10.27
N ASP A 124 18.81 0.54 9.66
CA ASP A 124 20.21 0.34 9.27
C ASP A 124 20.64 1.32 8.17
N ALA A 125 19.74 1.67 7.25
CA ALA A 125 19.99 2.70 6.23
C ALA A 125 20.21 4.09 6.85
N PHE A 126 19.46 4.44 7.91
CA PHE A 126 19.72 5.64 8.69
C PHE A 126 21.07 5.58 9.41
N LEU A 127 21.40 4.46 10.04
CA LEU A 127 22.65 4.26 10.76
C LEU A 127 23.88 4.52 9.86
N VAL A 128 23.86 4.00 8.63
CA VAL A 128 24.94 4.20 7.65
C VAL A 128 24.78 5.45 6.78
N ARG A 129 23.71 6.24 7.01
CA ARG A 129 23.42 7.50 6.31
C ARG A 129 23.33 7.37 4.79
N ASP A 130 22.70 6.30 4.30
CA ASP A 130 22.51 6.02 2.87
C ASP A 130 21.20 6.64 2.37
N PRO A 131 21.21 7.81 1.70
CA PRO A 131 19.99 8.52 1.32
C PRO A 131 19.15 7.74 0.30
N ALA A 132 19.79 6.97 -0.60
CA ALA A 132 19.08 6.20 -1.59
C ALA A 132 18.26 5.08 -0.95
N LYS A 133 18.88 4.34 -0.02
CA LYS A 133 18.20 3.30 0.75
C LYS A 133 17.14 3.86 1.69
N ILE A 134 17.43 4.97 2.38
CA ILE A 134 16.44 5.62 3.26
C ILE A 134 15.17 5.94 2.48
N LEU A 135 15.29 6.55 1.30
CA LEU A 135 14.14 6.94 0.48
C LEU A 135 13.38 5.70 -0.04
N ARG A 136 14.08 4.73 -0.62
CA ARG A 136 13.46 3.51 -1.16
C ARG A 136 12.73 2.72 -0.08
N LEU A 137 13.42 2.43 1.02
CA LEU A 137 12.88 1.66 2.13
C LEU A 137 11.74 2.42 2.83
N SER A 138 11.80 3.75 2.92
CA SER A 138 10.67 4.54 3.45
C SER A 138 9.43 4.39 2.58
N ALA A 139 9.58 4.55 1.25
CA ALA A 139 8.47 4.45 0.32
C ALA A 139 7.81 3.06 0.37
N GLU A 140 8.62 2.01 0.30
CA GLU A 140 8.17 0.62 0.31
C GLU A 140 7.65 0.17 1.68
N LEU A 141 8.25 0.62 2.79
CA LEU A 141 7.71 0.34 4.13
C LEU A 141 6.31 0.95 4.28
N GLY A 142 6.11 2.18 3.81
CA GLY A 142 4.79 2.81 3.85
C GLY A 142 3.73 2.07 3.03
N HIS A 143 4.13 1.37 1.97
CA HIS A 143 3.26 0.48 1.21
C HIS A 143 2.76 -0.69 2.06
N TYR A 144 3.67 -1.51 2.59
CA TYR A 144 3.30 -2.70 3.37
C TYR A 144 2.57 -2.32 4.68
N VAL A 145 2.88 -1.15 5.26
CA VAL A 145 2.10 -0.63 6.40
C VAL A 145 0.66 -0.33 5.97
N ALA A 146 0.45 0.25 4.78
CA ALA A 146 -0.90 0.50 4.27
C ALA A 146 -1.67 -0.81 3.99
N ASP A 147 -1.02 -1.82 3.41
CA ASP A 147 -1.59 -3.17 3.23
C ASP A 147 -2.06 -3.76 4.56
N ALA A 148 -1.27 -3.60 5.63
CA ALA A 148 -1.63 -4.10 6.95
C ALA A 148 -2.90 -3.43 7.53
N HIS A 149 -3.29 -2.27 7.02
CA HIS A 149 -4.54 -1.58 7.35
C HIS A 149 -5.70 -1.94 6.40
N VAL A 150 -5.52 -2.83 5.43
CA VAL A 150 -6.62 -3.33 4.59
C VAL A 150 -7.18 -4.60 5.23
N PRO A 151 -8.45 -4.62 5.71
CA PRO A 151 -9.03 -5.82 6.33
C PRO A 151 -8.92 -7.06 5.43
N LEU A 152 -9.14 -6.88 4.13
CA LEU A 152 -9.13 -7.95 3.13
C LEU A 152 -7.74 -8.52 2.85
N HIS A 153 -6.65 -7.87 3.28
CA HIS A 153 -5.29 -8.43 3.24
C HIS A 153 -4.99 -9.35 4.43
N THR A 154 -5.98 -9.63 5.28
CA THR A 154 -5.80 -10.43 6.49
C THR A 154 -6.60 -11.75 6.51
N THR A 155 -7.21 -12.14 5.38
CA THR A 155 -8.14 -13.29 5.28
C THR A 155 -8.01 -14.00 3.94
N ARG A 156 -8.27 -15.31 3.93
CA ARG A 156 -8.42 -16.10 2.71
C ARG A 156 -9.64 -15.68 1.89
N ASN A 157 -10.68 -15.09 2.49
CA ASN A 157 -11.84 -14.55 1.77
C ASN A 157 -11.60 -13.13 1.26
N TYR A 158 -10.36 -12.82 0.86
CA TYR A 158 -9.88 -11.48 0.50
C TYR A 158 -10.67 -10.81 -0.61
N ASN A 159 -11.29 -11.58 -1.52
CA ASN A 159 -12.12 -11.06 -2.59
C ASN A 159 -13.59 -11.45 -2.46
N GLY A 160 -14.04 -11.98 -1.32
CA GLY A 160 -15.41 -12.43 -1.14
C GLY A 160 -15.75 -13.73 -1.90
N GLN A 161 -14.74 -14.45 -2.39
CA GLN A 161 -14.88 -15.68 -3.19
C GLN A 161 -15.52 -16.84 -2.40
N PHE A 162 -15.48 -16.80 -1.06
CA PHE A 162 -16.12 -17.80 -0.20
C PHE A 162 -17.46 -17.33 0.38
N SER A 163 -17.87 -16.09 0.13
CA SER A 163 -19.14 -15.51 0.61
C SER A 163 -20.07 -14.99 -0.51
N GLY A 164 -19.68 -15.17 -1.77
CA GLY A 164 -20.45 -14.76 -2.95
C GLY A 164 -20.43 -13.25 -3.18
N GLN A 165 -19.28 -12.61 -2.92
CA GLN A 165 -19.07 -11.16 -3.00
C GLN A 165 -17.82 -10.83 -3.83
N GLU A 166 -17.53 -11.66 -4.85
CA GLU A 166 -16.39 -11.46 -5.76
C GLU A 166 -16.28 -10.02 -6.27
N GLY A 167 -15.10 -9.45 -6.11
CA GLY A 167 -14.79 -8.04 -6.42
C GLY A 167 -14.90 -7.09 -5.23
N ILE A 168 -15.26 -7.56 -4.02
CA ILE A 168 -15.30 -6.70 -2.83
C ILE A 168 -13.92 -6.14 -2.45
N HIS A 169 -12.83 -6.82 -2.82
CA HIS A 169 -11.47 -6.32 -2.62
C HIS A 169 -11.28 -4.98 -3.31
N ALA A 170 -11.40 -4.96 -4.64
CA ALA A 170 -11.32 -3.75 -5.44
C ALA A 170 -12.41 -2.72 -5.08
N PHE A 171 -13.54 -3.17 -4.54
CA PHE A 171 -14.58 -2.25 -4.10
C PHE A 171 -14.16 -1.46 -2.85
N TRP A 172 -13.76 -2.17 -1.79
CA TRP A 172 -13.39 -1.56 -0.51
C TRP A 172 -12.07 -0.81 -0.61
N GLU A 173 -11.12 -1.46 -1.26
CA GLU A 173 -9.84 -0.91 -1.65
C GLU A 173 -10.14 0.10 -2.77
N SER A 174 -9.90 -0.15 -4.05
CA SER A 174 -9.99 0.84 -5.16
C SER A 174 -11.11 1.91 -5.06
N ARG A 175 -12.36 1.48 -5.15
CA ARG A 175 -13.48 2.36 -5.48
C ARG A 175 -13.84 3.36 -4.39
N LEU A 176 -13.79 2.98 -3.11
CA LEU A 176 -14.31 3.84 -2.04
C LEU A 176 -13.47 5.12 -1.86
N PRO A 177 -12.14 5.07 -1.64
CA PRO A 177 -11.32 6.28 -1.62
C PRO A 177 -11.22 7.05 -2.91
N GLU A 178 -11.24 6.40 -4.08
CA GLU A 178 -11.31 7.13 -5.36
C GLU A 178 -12.51 8.08 -5.38
N LEU A 179 -13.64 7.66 -4.80
CA LEU A 179 -14.86 8.46 -4.75
C LEU A 179 -14.89 9.46 -3.58
N PHE A 180 -14.38 9.09 -2.41
CA PHE A 180 -14.71 9.78 -1.15
C PHE A 180 -13.49 10.37 -0.42
N ALA A 181 -12.25 10.14 -0.86
CA ALA A 181 -11.07 10.60 -0.12
C ALA A 181 -10.93 12.12 0.03
N GLU A 182 -11.59 12.91 -0.84
CA GLU A 182 -11.64 14.37 -0.70
C GLU A 182 -12.60 14.83 0.41
N GLU A 183 -13.47 13.94 0.92
CA GLU A 183 -14.36 14.19 2.05
C GLU A 183 -13.70 13.82 3.39
N TYR A 184 -12.55 13.15 3.38
CA TYR A 184 -11.89 12.64 4.60
C TYR A 184 -11.04 13.71 5.29
N ASP A 185 -11.01 13.68 6.62
CA ASP A 185 -10.00 14.40 7.39
C ASP A 185 -8.77 13.51 7.57
N PHE A 186 -7.61 13.95 7.08
CA PHE A 186 -6.34 13.22 7.23
C PHE A 186 -5.42 13.79 8.32
N PHE A 187 -5.92 14.65 9.22
CA PHE A 187 -5.13 15.16 10.33
C PHE A 187 -4.89 14.08 11.40
N VAL A 188 -3.69 13.50 11.43
CA VAL A 188 -3.31 12.41 12.35
C VAL A 188 -2.33 12.83 13.47
N GLY A 189 -1.97 14.11 13.53
CA GLY A 189 -0.98 14.63 14.47
C GLY A 189 0.47 14.32 14.08
N ALA A 190 1.39 14.59 15.01
CA ALA A 190 2.82 14.37 14.79
C ALA A 190 3.21 12.89 14.91
N ALA A 191 4.28 12.50 14.21
CA ALA A 191 4.93 11.22 14.36
C ALA A 191 5.41 11.03 15.82
N ALA A 192 5.23 9.83 16.35
CA ALA A 192 5.60 9.44 17.70
C ALA A 192 6.51 8.21 17.66
N TYR A 193 7.43 8.13 18.63
CA TYR A 193 8.33 6.99 18.74
C TYR A 193 7.57 5.75 19.20
N GLU A 194 7.76 4.63 18.50
CA GLU A 194 7.16 3.34 18.83
C GLU A 194 8.25 2.40 19.38
N PRO A 195 8.32 2.20 20.71
CA PRO A 195 9.35 1.35 21.33
C PRO A 195 9.12 -0.14 21.08
N GLN A 196 7.92 -0.55 20.66
CA GLN A 196 7.56 -1.94 20.39
C GLN A 196 7.03 -2.09 18.97
N VAL A 197 7.87 -1.78 17.98
CA VAL A 197 7.51 -1.82 16.55
C VAL A 197 6.85 -3.13 16.16
N GLN A 198 7.42 -4.26 16.60
CA GLN A 198 6.82 -5.56 16.27
C GLN A 198 5.43 -5.74 16.88
N GLY A 199 5.25 -5.35 18.14
CA GLY A 199 3.95 -5.35 18.78
C GLY A 199 2.95 -4.44 18.07
N ARG A 200 3.38 -3.26 17.59
CA ARG A 200 2.54 -2.32 16.85
C ARG A 200 2.03 -2.90 15.54
N ILE A 201 2.91 -3.52 14.74
CA ILE A 201 2.55 -4.13 13.45
C ILE A 201 1.49 -5.21 13.67
N TRP A 202 1.68 -6.08 14.64
CA TRP A 202 0.71 -7.14 14.96
C TRP A 202 -0.62 -6.60 15.50
N ARG A 203 -0.61 -5.51 16.29
CA ARG A 203 -1.84 -4.83 16.72
C ARG A 203 -2.62 -4.26 15.52
N VAL A 204 -1.93 -3.69 14.54
CA VAL A 204 -2.54 -3.19 13.30
C VAL A 204 -3.19 -4.34 12.53
N VAL A 205 -2.46 -5.43 12.28
CA VAL A 205 -3.00 -6.60 11.56
C VAL A 205 -4.20 -7.21 12.30
N ALA A 206 -4.11 -7.37 13.63
CA ALA A 206 -5.22 -7.87 14.45
C ALA A 206 -6.45 -6.96 14.37
N HIS A 207 -6.24 -5.64 14.41
CA HIS A 207 -7.31 -4.66 14.27
C HIS A 207 -7.97 -4.75 12.89
N SER A 208 -7.19 -4.76 11.82
CA SER A 208 -7.70 -4.88 10.44
C SER A 208 -8.48 -6.17 10.25
N HIS A 209 -8.00 -7.29 10.78
CA HIS A 209 -8.70 -8.58 10.70
C HIS A 209 -10.05 -8.58 11.41
N ALA A 210 -10.14 -7.92 12.57
CA ALA A 210 -11.41 -7.78 13.28
C ALA A 210 -12.49 -7.01 12.49
N LEU A 211 -12.10 -6.26 11.45
CA LEU A 211 -13.01 -5.52 10.58
C LEU A 211 -13.56 -6.37 9.42
N VAL A 212 -12.99 -7.55 9.14
CA VAL A 212 -13.37 -8.41 8.01
C VAL A 212 -14.85 -8.79 8.05
N ASP A 213 -15.40 -9.14 9.22
CA ASP A 213 -16.84 -9.42 9.38
C ASP A 213 -17.68 -8.24 8.90
N SER A 214 -17.34 -7.03 9.35
CA SER A 214 -18.13 -5.84 9.01
C SER A 214 -18.03 -5.51 7.53
N VAL A 215 -16.85 -5.66 6.91
CA VAL A 215 -16.66 -5.48 5.46
C VAL A 215 -17.57 -6.43 4.68
N LEU A 216 -17.49 -7.73 4.96
CA LEU A 216 -18.26 -8.73 4.22
C LEU A 216 -19.76 -8.66 4.53
N ARG A 217 -20.15 -8.65 5.80
CA ARG A 217 -21.55 -8.69 6.22
C ARG A 217 -22.33 -7.45 5.78
N LEU A 218 -21.74 -6.26 5.85
CA LEU A 218 -22.45 -5.04 5.46
C LEU A 218 -22.64 -4.94 3.95
N GLU A 219 -21.65 -5.34 3.14
CA GLU A 219 -21.82 -5.39 1.69
C GLU A 219 -22.88 -6.43 1.31
N LYS A 220 -22.87 -7.61 1.95
CA LYS A 220 -23.87 -8.65 1.73
C LYS A 220 -25.29 -8.15 1.99
N GLN A 221 -25.52 -7.55 3.16
CA GLN A 221 -26.81 -6.96 3.53
C GLN A 221 -27.25 -5.87 2.55
N LEU A 222 -26.31 -5.06 2.04
CA LEU A 222 -26.62 -4.04 1.05
C LEU A 222 -26.97 -4.66 -0.31
N SER A 223 -26.26 -5.71 -0.72
CA SER A 223 -26.51 -6.43 -1.98
C SER A 223 -27.91 -7.05 -2.02
N GLU A 224 -28.41 -7.53 -0.88
CA GLU A 224 -29.75 -8.10 -0.73
C GLU A 224 -30.86 -7.04 -0.84
N ARG A 225 -30.60 -5.81 -0.37
CA ARG A 225 -31.53 -4.68 -0.49
C ARG A 225 -31.54 -4.05 -1.89
N HIS A 226 -30.43 -4.19 -2.62
CA HIS A 226 -30.22 -3.55 -3.92
C HIS A 226 -29.75 -4.57 -4.99
N PRO A 227 -30.55 -5.59 -5.32
CA PRO A 227 -30.10 -6.68 -6.18
C PRO A 227 -29.77 -6.24 -7.63
N THR A 228 -30.37 -5.15 -8.10
CA THR A 228 -30.28 -4.71 -9.50
C THR A 228 -29.42 -3.45 -9.74
N SER A 229 -29.02 -2.72 -8.69
CA SER A 229 -28.35 -1.41 -8.81
C SER A 229 -26.91 -1.37 -8.27
N ARG A 230 -26.32 -2.54 -8.02
CA ARG A 230 -24.94 -2.68 -7.51
C ARG A 230 -23.91 -2.06 -8.45
N PHE A 231 -24.10 -2.26 -9.75
CA PHE A 231 -23.10 -1.92 -10.77
C PHE A 231 -23.60 -0.86 -11.74
N SER A 232 -22.65 -0.09 -12.28
CA SER A 232 -22.82 0.78 -13.42
C SER A 232 -21.68 0.54 -14.42
N PHE A 233 -21.80 1.09 -15.62
CA PHE A 233 -20.73 1.08 -16.60
C PHE A 233 -20.13 2.48 -16.70
N GLU A 234 -18.81 2.57 -16.60
CA GLU A 234 -18.06 3.83 -16.75
C GLU A 234 -17.06 3.70 -17.91
N THR A 235 -16.95 4.75 -18.71
CA THR A 235 -15.93 4.83 -19.77
C THR A 235 -14.63 5.34 -19.18
N ARG A 236 -13.62 4.47 -19.10
CA ARG A 236 -12.25 4.82 -18.69
C ARG A 236 -11.35 4.79 -19.93
N GLY A 237 -11.06 5.96 -20.48
CA GLY A 237 -10.30 6.11 -21.73
C GLY A 237 -11.05 5.49 -22.91
N LYS A 238 -10.53 4.38 -23.46
CA LYS A 238 -11.13 3.65 -24.59
C LYS A 238 -11.95 2.42 -24.17
N GLN A 239 -11.99 2.07 -22.88
CA GLN A 239 -12.66 0.88 -22.38
C GLN A 239 -13.88 1.24 -21.54
N THR A 240 -14.95 0.46 -21.69
CA THR A 240 -16.11 0.50 -20.80
C THR A 240 -15.94 -0.57 -19.75
N VAL A 241 -15.86 -0.17 -18.49
CA VAL A 241 -15.64 -1.08 -17.36
C VAL A 241 -16.89 -1.15 -16.48
N LYS A 242 -17.22 -2.36 -16.03
CA LYS A 242 -18.25 -2.59 -15.02
C LYS A 242 -17.67 -2.22 -13.66
N VAL A 243 -18.27 -1.25 -12.98
CA VAL A 243 -17.83 -0.76 -11.66
C VAL A 243 -19.00 -0.74 -10.69
N TYR A 244 -18.72 -0.67 -9.39
CA TYR A 244 -19.76 -0.40 -8.41
C TYR A 244 -20.33 1.01 -8.61
N SER A 245 -21.66 1.11 -8.65
CA SER A 245 -22.34 2.38 -8.91
C SER A 245 -22.06 3.40 -7.80
N LEU A 246 -22.06 4.70 -8.13
CA LEU A 246 -21.82 5.75 -7.13
C LEU A 246 -22.83 5.69 -5.97
N HIS A 247 -24.11 5.43 -6.29
CA HIS A 247 -25.15 5.30 -5.27
C HIS A 247 -24.87 4.12 -4.34
N TYR A 248 -24.61 2.93 -4.88
CA TYR A 248 -24.29 1.74 -4.09
C TYR A 248 -23.02 1.94 -3.25
N SER A 249 -21.98 2.54 -3.85
CA SER A 249 -20.72 2.88 -3.18
C SER A 249 -20.95 3.82 -1.98
N ARG A 250 -21.81 4.83 -2.13
CA ARG A 250 -22.12 5.79 -1.06
C ARG A 250 -22.90 5.14 0.08
N GLU A 251 -23.88 4.27 -0.23
CA GLU A 251 -24.63 3.54 0.80
C GLU A 251 -23.73 2.56 1.57
N TYR A 252 -22.84 1.85 0.87
CA TYR A 252 -21.86 0.98 1.52
C TYR A 252 -20.88 1.78 2.38
N HIS A 253 -20.35 2.88 1.86
CA HIS A 253 -19.45 3.77 2.60
C HIS A 253 -20.10 4.30 3.90
N ARG A 254 -21.39 4.68 3.83
CA ARG A 254 -22.18 5.07 5.01
C ARG A 254 -22.36 3.91 5.99
N ALA A 255 -22.67 2.71 5.50
CA ALA A 255 -22.80 1.52 6.33
C ALA A 255 -21.51 1.16 7.07
N LEU A 256 -20.35 1.38 6.43
CA LEU A 256 -19.01 1.22 7.02
C LEU A 256 -18.68 2.30 8.08
N ARG A 257 -19.51 3.34 8.23
CA ARG A 257 -19.40 4.38 9.27
C ARG A 257 -17.98 4.95 9.38
N GLY A 258 -17.39 5.38 8.27
CA GLY A 258 -16.04 5.99 8.24
C GLY A 258 -14.88 5.00 8.46
N MET A 259 -15.10 3.69 8.28
CA MET A 259 -14.03 2.68 8.42
C MET A 259 -12.85 2.94 7.49
N VAL A 260 -13.13 3.23 6.21
CA VAL A 260 -12.09 3.44 5.19
C VAL A 260 -11.20 4.62 5.58
N GLU A 261 -11.80 5.75 5.95
CA GLU A 261 -11.09 6.92 6.47
C GLU A 261 -10.23 6.58 7.69
N ARG A 262 -10.78 5.86 8.68
CA ARG A 262 -10.02 5.45 9.87
C ARG A 262 -8.81 4.57 9.52
N GLN A 263 -8.97 3.62 8.60
CA GLN A 263 -7.87 2.77 8.16
C GLN A 263 -6.80 3.59 7.42
N MET A 264 -7.18 4.50 6.51
CA MET A 264 -6.22 5.38 5.83
C MET A 264 -5.48 6.30 6.82
N ARG A 265 -6.19 6.88 7.79
CA ARG A 265 -5.57 7.67 8.88
C ARG A 265 -4.61 6.82 9.71
N GLY A 266 -4.99 5.59 10.03
CA GLY A 266 -4.13 4.60 10.70
C GLY A 266 -2.85 4.31 9.92
N SER A 267 -2.96 4.13 8.60
CA SER A 267 -1.82 3.94 7.70
C SER A 267 -0.89 5.14 7.71
N ILE A 268 -1.41 6.36 7.55
CA ILE A 268 -0.59 7.59 7.57
C ILE A 268 0.18 7.71 8.89
N LYS A 269 -0.52 7.56 10.02
CA LYS A 269 0.08 7.68 11.34
C LYS A 269 1.14 6.61 11.58
N THR A 270 0.82 5.35 11.29
CA THR A 270 1.74 4.23 11.54
C THR A 270 2.96 4.31 10.64
N THR A 271 2.80 4.67 9.36
CA THR A 271 3.94 4.88 8.43
C THR A 271 4.89 5.94 8.96
N ALA A 272 4.35 7.09 9.40
CA ALA A 272 5.16 8.15 9.96
C ALA A 272 5.87 7.77 11.26
N ASP A 273 5.15 7.09 12.16
CA ASP A 273 5.71 6.59 13.42
C ASP A 273 6.85 5.62 13.18
N LEU A 274 6.73 4.71 12.20
CA LEU A 274 7.78 3.76 11.86
C LEU A 274 8.98 4.43 11.19
N TRP A 275 8.77 5.39 10.29
CA TRP A 275 9.87 6.19 9.73
C TRP A 275 10.63 6.95 10.82
N TYR A 276 9.90 7.61 11.71
CA TYR A 276 10.48 8.35 12.83
C TYR A 276 11.22 7.44 13.80
N SER A 277 10.65 6.29 14.13
CA SER A 277 11.27 5.31 15.02
C SER A 277 12.52 4.70 14.40
N ALA A 278 12.52 4.43 13.09
CA ALA A 278 13.71 3.93 12.40
C ALA A 278 14.82 4.99 12.36
N TRP A 279 14.47 6.27 12.23
CA TRP A 279 15.44 7.37 12.32
C TRP A 279 16.03 7.50 13.72
N ILE A 280 15.21 7.39 14.77
CA ILE A 280 15.70 7.38 16.16
C ILE A 280 16.64 6.22 16.40
N ASP A 281 16.18 5.00 16.10
CA ASP A 281 16.93 3.77 16.37
C ASP A 281 18.17 3.65 15.47
N GLY A 282 18.18 4.35 14.33
CA GLY A 282 19.34 4.53 13.45
C GLY A 282 20.34 5.59 13.94
N GLY A 283 20.19 6.11 15.15
CA GLY A 283 21.12 7.08 15.76
C GLY A 283 20.86 8.54 15.39
N GLN A 284 19.65 8.87 14.94
CA GLN A 284 19.21 10.24 14.64
C GLN A 284 20.18 11.03 13.75
N PRO A 285 20.61 10.49 12.59
CA PRO A 285 21.54 11.19 11.71
C PRO A 285 20.95 12.54 11.26
N ASP A 286 21.81 13.56 11.10
CA ASP A 286 21.40 14.84 10.55
C ASP A 286 21.04 14.70 9.07
N LEU A 287 19.74 14.73 8.78
CA LEU A 287 19.24 14.59 7.42
C LEU A 287 19.43 15.85 6.57
N ASN A 288 19.80 16.99 7.17
CA ASN A 288 20.17 18.17 6.38
C ASN A 288 21.46 17.93 5.58
N ALA A 289 22.41 17.17 6.14
CA ALA A 289 23.62 16.76 5.43
C ALA A 289 23.33 15.88 4.21
N LEU A 290 22.15 15.22 4.17
CA LEU A 290 21.72 14.37 3.05
C LEU A 290 20.90 15.14 2.01
N LEU A 291 20.60 16.43 2.22
CA LEU A 291 19.85 17.24 1.25
C LEU A 291 20.59 17.46 -0.07
N ILE A 292 21.91 17.28 -0.09
CA ILE A 292 22.71 17.38 -1.33
C ILE A 292 22.56 16.15 -2.24
N TYR A 293 21.98 15.07 -1.74
CA TYR A 293 21.78 13.85 -2.52
C TYR A 293 20.90 14.12 -3.75
N ASN A 294 21.39 13.63 -4.89
CA ASN A 294 20.65 13.44 -6.13
C ASN A 294 20.93 12.01 -6.61
N PRO A 295 19.93 11.30 -7.17
CA PRO A 295 20.15 9.97 -7.72
C PRO A 295 21.22 9.99 -8.80
N THR A 296 22.10 9.00 -8.76
CA THR A 296 23.08 8.70 -9.81
C THR A 296 22.38 8.18 -11.07
N GLU A 297 23.06 8.25 -12.22
CA GLU A 297 22.54 7.70 -13.49
C GLU A 297 22.23 6.20 -13.37
N GLU A 298 23.06 5.47 -12.61
CA GLU A 298 22.85 4.05 -12.32
C GLU A 298 21.55 3.81 -11.55
N GLU A 299 21.29 4.58 -10.49
CA GLU A 299 20.07 4.47 -9.71
C GLU A 299 18.83 4.83 -10.52
N ILE A 300 18.94 5.81 -11.42
CA ILE A 300 17.85 6.15 -12.35
C ILE A 300 17.61 4.98 -13.30
N ARG A 301 18.66 4.42 -13.90
CA ARG A 301 18.55 3.27 -14.81
C ARG A 301 17.90 2.06 -14.14
N GLN A 302 18.30 1.73 -12.91
CA GLN A 302 17.71 0.63 -12.14
C GLN A 302 16.20 0.84 -11.88
N ARG A 303 15.78 2.07 -11.58
CA ARG A 303 14.34 2.41 -11.41
C ARG A 303 13.57 2.26 -12.72
N GLU A 304 14.17 2.68 -13.84
CA GLU A 304 13.56 2.50 -15.17
C GLU A 304 13.46 1.02 -15.57
N GLU A 305 14.46 0.21 -15.23
CA GLU A 305 14.44 -1.23 -15.46
C GLU A 305 13.34 -1.93 -14.65
N GLU A 306 13.17 -1.58 -13.37
CA GLU A 306 12.06 -2.07 -12.53
C GLU A 306 10.69 -1.73 -13.16
N LEU A 307 10.54 -0.51 -13.68
CA LEU A 307 9.31 -0.08 -14.36
C LEU A 307 9.09 -0.82 -15.69
N LYS A 308 10.16 -1.17 -16.43
CA LYS A 308 10.07 -1.97 -17.66
C LYS A 308 9.65 -3.40 -17.37
N LEU A 309 10.22 -4.03 -16.34
CA LEU A 309 9.87 -5.39 -15.92
C LEU A 309 8.39 -5.51 -15.55
N TRP A 310 7.84 -4.53 -14.84
CA TRP A 310 6.40 -4.48 -14.54
C TRP A 310 5.52 -4.54 -15.80
N LYS A 311 5.90 -3.86 -16.89
CA LYS A 311 5.13 -3.85 -18.15
C LYS A 311 5.12 -5.21 -18.86
N GLN A 312 6.04 -6.11 -18.52
CA GLN A 312 6.21 -7.40 -19.18
C GLN A 312 5.42 -8.56 -18.51
N ARG A 313 4.77 -8.31 -17.36
CA ARG A 313 3.86 -9.23 -16.60
C ARG A 313 4.15 -10.73 -16.79
N SER A 314 5.01 -11.32 -15.95
CA SER A 314 5.53 -12.69 -16.17
C SER A 314 5.13 -13.73 -15.10
N GLN A 315 4.42 -13.35 -14.03
CA GLN A 315 4.07 -14.26 -12.92
C GLN A 315 2.56 -14.40 -12.71
N VAL A 316 2.13 -15.60 -12.35
CA VAL A 316 0.77 -15.88 -11.88
C VAL A 316 0.64 -15.38 -10.43
N VAL A 317 -0.16 -14.34 -10.24
CA VAL A 317 -0.60 -13.83 -8.93
C VAL A 317 -1.96 -14.48 -8.62
N ARG A 318 -2.44 -14.42 -7.36
CA ARG A 318 -3.75 -14.95 -6.94
C ARG A 318 -4.83 -14.68 -8.02
N ASP A 319 -5.67 -15.69 -8.32
CA ASP A 319 -6.55 -15.80 -9.51
C ASP A 319 -7.44 -14.57 -9.83
N HIS A 320 -7.66 -13.65 -8.89
CA HIS A 320 -8.56 -12.49 -9.05
C HIS A 320 -7.85 -11.12 -9.01
N GLU A 321 -6.53 -11.08 -8.82
CA GLU A 321 -5.74 -9.84 -8.73
C GLU A 321 -5.09 -9.46 -10.08
N ALA A 322 -5.32 -10.23 -11.14
CA ALA A 322 -4.81 -9.96 -12.48
C ALA A 322 -5.64 -8.92 -13.27
N ASP A 323 -6.86 -8.62 -12.81
CA ASP A 323 -7.88 -7.82 -13.52
C ASP A 323 -8.02 -6.37 -13.02
N ASN A 324 -7.14 -5.91 -12.11
CA ASN A 324 -7.07 -4.51 -11.66
C ASN A 324 -5.96 -3.69 -12.31
#